data_AF-A0A1H0WXQ2-F1
#
_entry.id   AF-A0A1H0WXQ2-F1
#
_cell.length_a   1.000
_cell.length_b   1.000
_cell.length_c   1.000
_cell.angle_alpha   90.00
_cell.angle_beta   90.00
_cell.angle_gamma   90.00
#
_symmetry.space_group_name_H-M   'P 1'
#
loop_
_entity.id
_entity.type
_entity.pdbx_description
1 polymer ?
#
loop_
_entity_poly.entity_id
_entity_poly.type
_entity_poly.pdbx_seq_one_letter_code
_entity_poly.pdbx_strand_id
1 'polypeptide(L)'
;MQIVKNAWAAFQARRKWGLQEMNDWLLAALGGGSFLIAGYWSMAVIDVLPALVRATNQHGLNLPAAAAFVFLAGLGVTVWFHGTLAKRCHEILKERHFR
;
A
#
# COMPACT_ATOMS: atom_id res chain seq x y z
N MET A 1 -3.35 -18.24 -23.99
CA MET A 1 -2.44 -18.64 -22.86
C MET A 1 -0.96 -18.29 -23.08
N GLN A 2 -0.47 -18.12 -24.32
CA GLN A 2 0.94 -17.77 -24.56
C GLN A 2 1.28 -16.31 -24.18
N ILE A 3 0.38 -15.36 -24.42
CA ILE A 3 0.59 -13.93 -24.10
C ILE A 3 0.80 -13.73 -22.59
N VAL A 4 0.01 -14.41 -21.76
CA VAL A 4 0.12 -14.36 -20.30
C VAL A 4 1.44 -14.97 -19.81
N LYS A 5 1.88 -16.09 -20.39
CA LYS A 5 3.17 -16.72 -20.07
C LYS A 5 4.35 -15.86 -20.48
N ASN A 6 4.28 -15.20 -21.65
CA ASN A 6 5.34 -14.33 -22.15
C ASN A 6 5.42 -13.02 -21.35
N ALA A 7 4.27 -12.44 -20.96
CA ALA A 7 4.22 -11.29 -20.07
C ALA A 7 4.77 -11.62 -18.67
N TRP A 8 4.47 -12.81 -18.15
CA TRP A 8 5.00 -13.30 -16.88
C TRP A 8 6.51 -13.52 -16.93
N ALA A 9 7.02 -14.13 -18.00
CA ALA A 9 8.45 -14.33 -18.22
C ALA A 9 9.20 -12.99 -18.36
N ALA A 10 8.64 -12.02 -19.09
CA ALA A 10 9.21 -10.67 -19.22
C ALA A 10 9.19 -9.90 -17.88
N PHE A 11 8.14 -10.07 -17.07
CA PHE A 11 8.07 -9.49 -15.73
C PHE A 11 9.09 -10.11 -14.76
N GLN A 12 9.30 -11.42 -14.83
CA GLN A 12 10.33 -12.11 -14.06
C GLN A 12 11.75 -11.74 -14.50
N ALA A 13 11.97 -11.57 -15.81
CA ALA A 13 13.25 -11.18 -16.38
C ALA A 13 13.57 -9.68 -16.23
N ARG A 14 12.62 -8.87 -15.74
CA ARG A 14 12.90 -7.45 -15.48
C ARG A 14 14.00 -7.33 -14.44
N ARG A 15 15.03 -6.53 -14.74
CA ARG A 15 16.06 -6.17 -13.76
C ARG A 15 15.36 -5.50 -12.58
N LYS A 16 15.33 -6.18 -11.43
CA LYS A 16 14.78 -5.64 -10.20
C LYS A 16 15.85 -4.71 -9.61
N TRP A 17 15.87 -3.46 -10.05
CA TRP A 17 16.67 -2.44 -9.39
C TRP A 17 16.21 -2.39 -7.93
N GLY A 18 17.10 -2.76 -7.02
CA GLY A 18 16.82 -2.68 -5.60
C GLY A 18 16.63 -1.22 -5.22
N LEU A 19 15.77 -0.91 -4.25
CA LEU A 19 15.64 0.45 -3.71
C LEU A 19 17.02 1.02 -3.30
N GLN A 20 17.94 0.14 -2.87
CA GLN A 20 19.33 0.46 -2.52
C GLN A 20 20.18 1.02 -3.66
N GLU A 21 19.83 0.78 -4.92
CA GLU A 21 20.58 1.25 -6.09
C GLU A 21 20.00 2.55 -6.67
N MET A 22 18.82 2.99 -6.20
CA MET A 22 18.18 4.22 -6.66
C MET A 22 18.88 5.47 -6.10
N ASN A 23 18.85 6.58 -6.84
CA ASN A 23 19.33 7.87 -6.33
C ASN A 23 18.39 8.42 -5.22
N ASP A 24 18.90 9.37 -4.44
CA ASP A 24 18.18 9.89 -3.28
C ASP A 24 16.90 10.64 -3.65
N TRP A 25 16.92 11.42 -4.73
CA TRP A 25 15.75 12.18 -5.18
C TRP A 25 14.58 11.29 -5.59
N LEU A 26 14.84 10.23 -6.35
CA LEU A 26 13.83 9.27 -6.77
C LEU A 26 13.29 8.48 -5.58
N LEU A 27 14.17 8.12 -4.65
CA LEU A 27 13.81 7.38 -3.45
C LEU A 27 12.99 8.25 -2.47
N ALA A 28 13.29 9.55 -2.39
CA ALA A 28 12.50 10.52 -1.65
C ALA A 28 11.12 10.75 -2.29
N ALA A 29 11.05 10.89 -3.62
CA ALA A 29 9.77 11.02 -4.33
C ALA A 29 8.90 9.77 -4.16
N LEU A 30 9.48 8.58 -4.29
CA LEU A 30 8.78 7.31 -4.15
C LEU A 30 8.34 7.05 -2.71
N GLY A 31 9.22 7.31 -1.74
CA GLY A 31 8.92 7.19 -0.31
C GLY A 31 7.86 8.20 0.14
N GLY A 32 8.03 9.47 -0.24
CA GLY A 32 7.09 10.55 0.08
C GLY A 32 5.72 10.35 -0.57
N GLY A 33 5.68 9.99 -1.86
CA GLY A 33 4.44 9.64 -2.55
C GLY A 33 3.72 8.47 -1.90
N SER A 34 4.45 7.41 -1.53
CA SER A 34 3.88 6.27 -0.82
C SER A 34 3.38 6.65 0.57
N PHE A 35 4.10 7.51 1.29
CA PHE A 35 3.67 8.03 2.58
C PHE A 35 2.34 8.78 2.48
N LEU A 36 2.19 9.66 1.48
CA LEU A 36 0.95 10.41 1.25
C LEU A 36 -0.23 9.49 0.92
N ILE A 37 -0.02 8.50 0.05
CA ILE A 37 -1.05 7.51 -0.31
C ILE A 37 -1.48 6.73 0.93
N ALA A 38 -0.53 6.19 1.69
CA ALA A 38 -0.82 5.44 2.91
C ALA A 38 -1.51 6.31 3.97
N GLY A 39 -1.06 7.55 4.14
CA GLY A 39 -1.64 8.51 5.08
C GLY A 39 -3.09 8.85 4.75
N TYR A 40 -3.38 9.21 3.50
CA TYR A 40 -4.73 9.53 3.04
C TYR A 40 -5.70 8.35 3.25
N TRP A 41 -5.34 7.15 2.77
CA TRP A 41 -6.22 5.99 2.90
C TRP A 41 -6.37 5.53 4.36
N SER A 42 -5.34 5.70 5.20
CA SER A 42 -5.47 5.43 6.64
C SER A 42 -6.52 6.35 7.27
N MET A 43 -6.49 7.65 6.96
CA MET A 43 -7.48 8.61 7.48
C MET A 43 -8.88 8.27 6.99
N ALA A 44 -9.05 7.94 5.70
CA ALA A 44 -10.33 7.55 5.13
C ALA A 44 -10.90 6.27 5.80
N VAL A 45 -10.06 5.26 6.05
CA VAL A 45 -10.48 4.03 6.75
C VAL A 45 -10.87 4.33 8.19
N ILE A 46 -10.09 5.16 8.91
CA ILE A 46 -10.36 5.52 10.31
C ILE A 46 -11.69 6.28 10.44
N ASP A 47 -12.04 7.12 9.47
CA ASP A 47 -13.29 7.88 9.46
C ASP A 47 -14.53 6.97 9.30
N VAL A 48 -14.46 5.98 8.41
CA VAL A 48 -15.63 5.17 8.02
C VAL A 48 -15.78 3.88 8.81
N LEU A 49 -14.67 3.22 9.20
CA LEU A 49 -14.68 1.91 9.85
C LEU A 49 -15.51 1.88 11.14
N PRO A 50 -15.44 2.87 12.06
CA PRO A 50 -16.24 2.85 13.29
C PRO A 50 -17.74 2.85 13.03
N ALA A 51 -18.20 3.61 12.02
CA ALA A 51 -19.61 3.66 11.64
C ALA A 51 -20.08 2.31 11.08
N LEU A 52 -19.28 1.68 10.22
CA LEU A 52 -19.57 0.36 9.67
C LEU A 52 -19.64 -0.72 10.77
N VAL A 53 -18.71 -0.69 11.74
CA VAL A 53 -18.73 -1.61 12.89
C VAL A 53 -19.99 -1.42 13.73
N ARG A 54 -20.37 -0.17 14.04
CA ARG A 54 -21.60 0.13 14.79
C ARG A 54 -22.85 -0.37 14.05
N ALA A 55 -22.98 -0.09 12.76
CA ALA A 55 -24.11 -0.53 11.95
C ALA A 55 -24.20 -2.06 11.89
N THR A 56 -23.06 -2.74 11.73
CA THR A 56 -22.99 -4.21 11.70
C THR A 56 -23.37 -4.82 13.05
N ASN A 57 -22.94 -4.23 14.17
CA ASN A 57 -23.30 -4.70 15.50
C ASN A 57 -24.81 -4.54 15.80
N GLN A 58 -25.46 -3.53 15.21
CA GLN A 58 -26.89 -3.27 15.42
C GLN A 58 -27.79 -4.10 14.50
N HIS A 59 -27.39 -4.29 13.24
CA HIS A 59 -28.24 -4.88 12.20
C HIS A 59 -27.77 -6.26 11.75
N GLY A 60 -26.68 -6.76 12.32
CA GLY A 60 -26.03 -8.00 11.90
C GLY A 60 -25.18 -7.84 10.65
N LEU A 61 -24.36 -8.86 10.37
CA LEU A 61 -23.53 -8.90 9.17
C LEU A 61 -24.36 -9.35 7.96
N ASN A 62 -24.84 -8.39 7.19
CA ASN A 62 -25.50 -8.61 5.91
C ASN A 62 -24.51 -8.51 4.74
N LEU A 63 -24.96 -8.88 3.53
CA LEU A 63 -24.12 -8.88 2.33
C LEU A 63 -23.49 -7.50 2.02
N PRO A 64 -24.24 -6.36 2.09
CA PRO A 64 -23.64 -5.03 1.95
C PRO A 64 -22.54 -4.74 2.98
N ALA A 65 -22.75 -5.06 4.25
CA ALA A 65 -21.77 -4.85 5.30
C ALA A 65 -20.51 -5.70 5.08
N ALA A 66 -20.68 -6.97 4.70
CA ALA A 66 -19.57 -7.85 4.35
C ALA A 66 -18.77 -7.30 3.15
N ALA A 67 -19.44 -6.83 2.10
CA ALA A 67 -18.79 -6.21 0.96
C ALA A 67 -18.01 -4.94 1.37
N ALA A 68 -18.57 -4.10 2.24
CA ALA A 68 -17.89 -2.92 2.76
C ALA A 68 -16.64 -3.27 3.58
N PHE A 69 -16.69 -4.30 4.44
CA PHE A 69 -15.51 -4.76 5.16
C PHE A 69 -14.42 -5.30 4.23
N VAL A 70 -14.79 -6.06 3.19
CA VAL A 70 -13.83 -6.56 2.19
C VAL A 70 -13.19 -5.39 1.44
N PHE A 71 -13.97 -4.37 1.09
CA PHE A 71 -13.44 -3.16 0.46
C PHE A 71 -12.45 -2.41 1.37
N LEU A 72 -12.82 -2.18 2.64
CA LEU A 72 -11.93 -1.55 3.62
C LEU A 72 -10.67 -2.39 3.88
N ALA A 73 -10.77 -3.72 3.90
CA ALA A 73 -9.62 -4.61 4.01
C ALA A 73 -8.68 -4.46 2.80
N GLY A 74 -9.23 -4.34 1.59
CA GLY A 74 -8.47 -4.02 0.38
C GLY A 74 -7.71 -2.69 0.50
N LEU A 75 -8.37 -1.64 1.00
CA LEU A 75 -7.69 -0.37 1.30
C LEU A 75 -6.61 -0.53 2.37
N GLY A 76 -6.85 -1.34 3.40
CA GLY A 76 -5.86 -1.68 4.43
C GLY A 76 -4.61 -2.33 3.84
N VAL A 77 -4.75 -3.21 2.85
CA VAL A 77 -3.61 -3.80 2.12
C VAL A 77 -2.85 -2.72 1.33
N THR A 78 -3.56 -1.79 0.68
CA THR A 78 -2.92 -0.65 0.00
C THR A 78 -2.12 0.23 0.98
N VAL A 79 -2.72 0.57 2.13
CA VAL A 79 -2.06 1.31 3.21
C VAL A 79 -0.82 0.56 3.69
N TRP A 80 -0.92 -0.74 3.95
CA TRP A 80 0.19 -1.57 4.40
C TRP A 80 1.36 -1.54 3.41
N PHE A 81 1.07 -1.79 2.13
CA PHE A 81 2.09 -1.85 1.09
C PHE A 81 2.83 -0.52 0.97
N HIS A 82 2.09 0.58 0.83
CA HIS A 82 2.67 1.91 0.69
C HIS A 82 3.37 2.38 1.97
N GLY A 83 2.85 2.05 3.15
CA GLY A 83 3.50 2.35 4.43
C GLY A 83 4.84 1.61 4.58
N THR A 84 4.88 0.33 4.19
CA THR A 84 6.13 -0.45 4.20
C THR A 84 7.14 0.11 3.21
N LEU A 85 6.68 0.49 2.01
CA LEU A 85 7.53 1.08 0.98
C LEU A 85 8.10 2.44 1.42
N ALA A 86 7.25 3.30 1.99
CA ALA A 86 7.66 4.59 2.55
C ALA A 86 8.70 4.42 3.66
N LYS A 87 8.45 3.48 4.60
CA LYS A 87 9.40 3.14 5.67
C LYS A 87 10.74 2.69 5.10
N ARG A 88 10.74 1.79 4.12
CA ARG A 88 11.98 1.27 3.54
C ARG A 88 12.77 2.35 2.81
N CYS A 89 12.09 3.27 2.11
CA CYS A 89 12.75 4.40 1.48
C CYS A 89 13.36 5.35 2.54
N HIS A 90 12.61 5.65 3.59
CA HIS A 90 13.09 6.47 4.69
C HIS A 90 14.34 5.88 5.36
N GLU A 91 14.37 4.57 5.61
CA GLU A 91 15.55 3.88 6.17
C GLU A 91 16.79 4.07 5.28
N ILE A 92 16.67 3.88 3.96
CA ILE A 92 17.80 4.03 3.03
C ILE A 92 18.29 5.48 2.99
N LEU A 93 17.37 6.47 2.92
CA LEU A 93 17.77 7.89 2.95
C LEU A 93 18.45 8.23 4.27
N LYS A 94 17.92 7.72 5.39
CA LYS A 94 18.49 7.94 6.71
C LYS A 94 19.91 7.39 6.81
N GLU A 95 20.13 6.17 6.31
CA GLU A 95 21.46 5.55 6.25
C GLU A 95 22.46 6.31 5.37
N ARG A 96 22.00 7.02 4.33
CA ARG A 96 22.87 7.77 3.41
C ARG A 96 23.21 9.18 3.88
N HIS A 97 22.30 9.86 4.58
CA HIS A 97 22.44 11.30 4.90
C HIS A 97 22.77 11.59 6.36
N PHE A 98 22.46 10.67 7.28
CA PHE A 98 22.56 10.90 8.73
C PHE A 98 23.44 9.85 9.43
N ARG A 99 24.34 9.22 8.69
CA ARG A 99 25.24 8.19 9.18
C ARG A 99 26.68 8.65 9.11
#